data_AF-A0A962VN69-F1
#
_entry.id   AF-A0A962VN69-F1
#
_cell.length_a   1.000
_cell.length_b   1.000
_cell.length_c   1.000
_cell.angle_alpha   90.00
_cell.angle_beta   90.00
_cell.angle_gamma   90.00
#
_symmetry.space_group_name_H-M   'P 1'
#
loop_
_entity.id
_entity.type
_entity.pdbx_description
1 polymer ?
#
loop_
_entity_poly.entity_id
_entity_poly.type
_entity_poly.pdbx_seq_one_letter_code
_entity_poly.pdbx_strand_id
1 'polypeptide(L)'
;ASWDPLDGDIDPAQLTQALAKGARDLGAKIQRFCPVTGVRREHDEWVIQTEQGEIRCEFVVNAGGYYAQQISRWFIPYGGRELPQVTLAHQYLITEAIPQLTDRTSQLPLLRDPDVSYYLRQEKDSLLLGPYERHCRAEWINEPMPADFSFQLFPDDLERLEPYIEDACARVPLLGSVGLMRVINGPIPYAPDGNPLIGPMPGVPNAFEACVFTFGVVQGGGAGKVLAEWVTAGETEWDMWSCDPRRFTGFADQAYATAKGIEIYSHEYAIHFPHYPWPEGRGKRVSPLYDRLAGLGAQFMAAAGWERAAWYARPGDDTALASCQTFERAGPWFKAVGEECRTVRDAVGICELPGFTRLRLSGAGTADWLSALITGNLPRVGRLALAYFADSQGRIVTEMTIARLAADEF
;
A
#
# COMPACT_ATOMS: atom_id res chain seq x y z
N ALA A 1 19.93 5.70 -17.20
CA ALA A 1 19.23 4.48 -17.63
C ALA A 1 19.57 3.34 -16.68
N SER A 2 18.59 2.52 -16.32
CA SER A 2 18.77 1.27 -15.56
C SER A 2 18.36 0.11 -16.48
N TRP A 3 19.02 -1.04 -16.35
CA TRP A 3 18.76 -2.23 -17.16
C TRP A 3 18.71 -3.47 -16.27
N ASP A 4 17.62 -4.23 -16.36
CA ASP A 4 17.49 -5.53 -15.73
C ASP A 4 17.25 -6.59 -16.82
N PRO A 5 18.20 -7.52 -17.04
CA PRO A 5 18.04 -8.57 -18.06
C PRO A 5 16.98 -9.63 -17.70
N LEU A 6 16.44 -9.62 -16.47
CA LEU A 6 15.39 -10.54 -16.01
C LEU A 6 13.99 -9.94 -16.07
N ASP A 7 13.87 -8.64 -16.39
CA ASP A 7 12.57 -7.99 -16.54
C ASP A 7 11.87 -8.45 -17.83
N GLY A 8 10.55 -8.38 -17.85
CA GLY A 8 9.73 -8.95 -18.91
C GLY A 8 8.25 -8.68 -18.73
N ASP A 9 7.45 -9.31 -19.58
CA ASP A 9 6.00 -9.33 -19.47
C ASP A 9 5.48 -10.77 -19.51
N ILE A 10 4.25 -10.94 -19.07
CA ILE A 10 3.57 -12.22 -19.02
C ILE A 10 2.09 -12.02 -19.33
N ASP A 11 1.47 -12.96 -20.05
CA ASP A 11 0.03 -12.96 -20.27
C ASP A 11 -0.68 -13.25 -18.93
N PRO A 12 -1.40 -12.27 -18.34
CA PRO A 12 -2.00 -12.43 -17.03
C PRO A 12 -3.15 -13.45 -17.04
N ALA A 13 -3.86 -13.60 -18.16
CA ALA A 13 -4.96 -14.55 -18.26
C ALA A 13 -4.43 -15.98 -18.30
N GLN A 14 -3.39 -16.24 -19.08
CA GLN A 14 -2.75 -17.56 -19.15
C GLN A 14 -2.00 -17.90 -17.85
N LEU A 15 -1.32 -16.94 -17.23
CA LEU A 15 -0.72 -17.11 -15.90
C LEU A 15 -1.78 -17.56 -14.89
N THR A 16 -2.93 -16.88 -14.85
CA THR A 16 -4.04 -17.23 -13.96
C THR A 16 -4.56 -18.66 -14.23
N GLN A 17 -4.72 -19.05 -15.49
CA GLN A 17 -5.16 -20.41 -15.83
C GLN A 17 -4.12 -21.47 -15.46
N ALA A 18 -2.83 -21.19 -15.64
CA ALA A 18 -1.74 -22.10 -15.27
C ALA A 18 -1.73 -22.33 -13.75
N LEU A 19 -1.82 -21.26 -12.95
CA LEU A 19 -1.92 -21.35 -11.49
C LEU A 19 -3.20 -22.08 -11.05
N ALA A 20 -4.34 -21.78 -11.65
CA ALA A 20 -5.60 -22.45 -11.36
C ALA A 20 -5.56 -23.95 -11.69
N LYS A 21 -4.89 -24.34 -12.79
CA LYS A 21 -4.67 -25.75 -13.11
C LYS A 21 -3.82 -26.43 -12.04
N GLY A 22 -2.68 -25.84 -11.69
CA GLY A 22 -1.80 -26.38 -10.64
C GLY A 22 -2.53 -26.55 -9.30
N ALA A 23 -3.34 -25.58 -8.90
CA ALA A 23 -4.17 -25.66 -7.69
C ALA A 23 -5.15 -26.85 -7.74
N ARG A 24 -5.85 -27.06 -8.87
CA ARG A 24 -6.78 -28.20 -9.03
C ARG A 24 -6.06 -29.55 -9.06
N ASP A 25 -4.91 -29.63 -9.71
CA ASP A 25 -4.08 -30.84 -9.74
C ASP A 25 -3.66 -31.25 -8.31
N LEU A 26 -3.52 -30.28 -7.40
CA LEU A 26 -3.24 -30.47 -5.98
C LEU A 26 -4.50 -30.60 -5.09
N GLY A 27 -5.70 -30.68 -5.70
CA GLY A 27 -6.95 -30.95 -5.00
C GLY A 27 -7.78 -29.72 -4.60
N ALA A 28 -7.34 -28.50 -4.93
CA ALA A 28 -8.15 -27.31 -4.68
C ALA A 28 -9.42 -27.28 -5.54
N LYS A 29 -10.52 -26.78 -5.00
CA LYS A 29 -11.78 -26.58 -5.72
C LYS A 29 -11.91 -25.11 -6.12
N ILE A 30 -12.18 -24.86 -7.40
CA ILE A 30 -12.43 -23.51 -7.92
C ILE A 30 -13.86 -23.45 -8.42
N GLN A 31 -14.70 -22.68 -7.74
CA GLN A 31 -16.10 -22.48 -8.10
C GLN A 31 -16.30 -21.07 -8.65
N ARG A 32 -16.55 -20.97 -9.95
CA ARG A 32 -16.85 -19.71 -10.63
C ARG A 32 -18.35 -19.43 -10.61
N PHE A 33 -18.72 -18.18 -10.88
CA PHE A 33 -20.13 -17.75 -10.93
C PHE A 33 -20.88 -18.03 -9.62
N CYS A 34 -20.15 -17.95 -8.50
CA CYS A 34 -20.65 -18.18 -7.14
C CYS A 34 -20.24 -16.97 -6.29
N PRO A 35 -20.91 -15.81 -6.48
CA PRO A 35 -20.60 -14.62 -5.71
C PRO A 35 -20.92 -14.86 -4.23
N VAL A 36 -20.02 -14.39 -3.37
CA VAL A 36 -20.28 -14.32 -1.93
C VAL A 36 -21.25 -13.17 -1.68
N THR A 37 -22.25 -13.40 -0.83
CA THR A 37 -23.27 -12.39 -0.49
C THR A 37 -23.22 -11.96 0.98
N GLY A 38 -22.45 -12.67 1.80
CA GLY A 38 -22.27 -12.34 3.21
C GLY A 38 -21.33 -13.32 3.90
N VAL A 39 -20.91 -12.94 5.11
CA VAL A 39 -20.11 -13.79 5.99
C VAL A 39 -20.69 -13.75 7.40
N ARG A 40 -20.62 -14.87 8.09
CA ARG A 40 -20.94 -14.93 9.51
C ARG A 40 -19.98 -15.84 10.25
N ARG A 41 -19.90 -15.64 11.56
CA ARG A 41 -19.03 -16.41 12.44
C ARG A 41 -19.86 -17.31 13.35
N GLU A 42 -19.59 -18.61 13.35
CA GLU A 42 -20.20 -19.59 14.25
C GLU A 42 -19.10 -20.36 14.99
N HIS A 43 -19.05 -20.24 16.32
CA HIS A 43 -18.00 -20.84 17.15
C HIS A 43 -16.59 -20.47 16.67
N ASP A 44 -15.86 -21.44 16.10
CA ASP A 44 -14.50 -21.29 15.56
C ASP A 44 -14.40 -21.39 14.02
N GLU A 45 -15.54 -21.49 13.31
CA GLU A 45 -15.63 -21.44 11.85
C GLU A 45 -16.22 -20.14 11.30
N TRP A 46 -15.76 -19.77 10.09
CA TRP A 46 -16.42 -18.84 9.19
C TRP A 46 -17.45 -19.57 8.34
N VAL A 47 -18.58 -18.92 8.09
CA VAL A 47 -19.57 -19.39 7.12
C VAL A 47 -19.80 -18.33 6.08
N ILE A 48 -19.45 -18.69 4.86
CA ILE A 48 -19.52 -17.87 3.65
C ILE A 48 -20.85 -18.17 2.97
N GLN A 49 -21.66 -17.13 2.80
CA GLN A 49 -22.99 -17.23 2.22
C GLN A 49 -22.91 -17.01 0.72
N THR A 50 -23.56 -17.88 -0.05
CA THR A 50 -23.70 -17.77 -1.50
C THR A 50 -25.12 -18.21 -1.90
N GLU A 51 -25.57 -17.85 -3.10
CA GLU A 51 -26.85 -18.35 -3.63
C GLU A 51 -26.86 -19.87 -3.88
N GLN A 52 -25.67 -20.48 -4.00
CA GLN A 52 -25.49 -21.91 -4.24
C GLN A 52 -25.37 -22.72 -2.94
N GLY A 53 -25.50 -22.06 -1.78
CA GLY A 53 -25.39 -22.66 -0.45
C GLY A 53 -24.29 -22.03 0.40
N GLU A 54 -24.12 -22.55 1.60
CA GLU A 54 -23.12 -22.08 2.56
C GLU A 54 -21.83 -22.88 2.43
N ILE A 55 -20.70 -22.18 2.57
CA ILE A 55 -19.37 -22.79 2.63
C ILE A 55 -18.79 -22.51 4.02
N ARG A 56 -18.44 -23.56 4.76
CA ARG A 56 -17.82 -23.44 6.09
C ARG A 56 -16.31 -23.61 5.98
N CYS A 57 -15.56 -22.75 6.66
CA CYS A 57 -14.10 -22.80 6.65
C CYS A 57 -13.50 -22.24 7.95
N GLU A 58 -12.32 -22.72 8.33
CA GLU A 58 -11.59 -22.19 9.50
C GLU A 58 -10.93 -20.84 9.18
N PHE A 59 -10.45 -20.68 7.96
CA PHE A 59 -9.75 -19.50 7.46
C PHE A 59 -10.43 -18.91 6.23
N VAL A 60 -10.37 -17.59 6.09
CA VAL A 60 -10.90 -16.86 4.93
C VAL A 60 -9.91 -15.81 4.43
N VAL A 61 -9.80 -15.67 3.13
CA VAL A 61 -8.93 -14.67 2.48
C VAL A 61 -9.79 -13.77 1.60
N ASN A 62 -9.72 -12.47 1.84
CA ASN A 62 -10.27 -11.47 0.94
C ASN A 62 -9.26 -11.16 -0.18
N ALA A 63 -9.50 -11.76 -1.35
CA ALA A 63 -8.75 -11.52 -2.58
C ALA A 63 -9.61 -10.88 -3.68
N GLY A 64 -10.57 -10.03 -3.29
CA GLY A 64 -11.60 -9.49 -4.19
C GLY A 64 -11.15 -8.40 -5.17
N GLY A 65 -9.85 -8.12 -5.33
CA GLY A 65 -9.37 -7.03 -6.17
C GLY A 65 -10.02 -5.69 -5.78
N TYR A 66 -10.62 -4.99 -6.74
CA TYR A 66 -11.33 -3.72 -6.48
C TYR A 66 -12.65 -3.89 -5.69
N TYR A 67 -13.21 -5.11 -5.60
CA TYR A 67 -14.34 -5.43 -4.71
C TYR A 67 -13.94 -5.60 -3.24
N ALA A 68 -12.65 -5.59 -2.91
CA ALA A 68 -12.16 -5.96 -1.59
C ALA A 68 -12.79 -5.15 -0.44
N GLN A 69 -13.05 -3.86 -0.62
CA GLN A 69 -13.70 -3.06 0.42
C GLN A 69 -15.15 -3.46 0.67
N GLN A 70 -15.90 -3.84 -0.37
CA GLN A 70 -17.27 -4.34 -0.19
C GLN A 70 -17.25 -5.64 0.62
N ILE A 71 -16.29 -6.53 0.33
CA ILE A 71 -16.09 -7.77 1.08
C ILE A 71 -15.72 -7.49 2.54
N SER A 72 -14.79 -6.56 2.77
CA SER A 72 -14.33 -6.20 4.12
C SER A 72 -15.44 -5.66 5.02
N ARG A 73 -16.45 -5.01 4.45
CA ARG A 73 -17.62 -4.53 5.21
C ARG A 73 -18.39 -5.67 5.88
N TRP A 74 -18.40 -6.87 5.30
CA TRP A 74 -19.05 -8.03 5.93
C TRP A 74 -18.33 -8.49 7.20
N PHE A 75 -17.06 -8.13 7.38
CA PHE A 75 -16.25 -8.49 8.55
C PHE A 75 -16.28 -7.45 9.67
N ILE A 76 -16.86 -6.26 9.45
CA ILE A 76 -16.97 -5.20 10.46
C ILE A 76 -17.66 -5.67 11.76
N PRO A 77 -18.77 -6.43 11.73
CA PRO A 77 -19.41 -6.93 12.95
C PRO A 77 -18.51 -7.84 13.81
N TYR A 78 -17.41 -8.34 13.26
CA TYR A 78 -16.47 -9.27 13.90
C TYR A 78 -15.13 -8.61 14.26
N GLY A 79 -15.08 -7.28 14.32
CA GLY A 79 -13.87 -6.51 14.65
C GLY A 79 -13.10 -5.97 13.45
N GLY A 80 -13.60 -6.24 12.23
CA GLY A 80 -13.02 -5.72 10.99
C GLY A 80 -13.27 -4.22 10.80
N ARG A 81 -12.82 -3.70 9.67
CA ARG A 81 -12.94 -2.29 9.31
C ARG A 81 -13.06 -2.11 7.81
N GLU A 82 -13.41 -0.91 7.38
CA GLU A 82 -13.28 -0.56 5.96
C GLU A 82 -11.81 -0.59 5.53
N LEU A 83 -11.57 -1.10 4.32
CA LEU A 83 -10.24 -1.04 3.72
C LEU A 83 -9.96 0.37 3.21
N PRO A 84 -8.78 0.94 3.51
CA PRO A 84 -8.36 2.19 2.92
C PRO A 84 -7.96 1.91 1.46
N GLN A 85 -8.93 2.01 0.54
CA GLN A 85 -8.69 1.89 -0.89
C GLN A 85 -9.45 2.94 -1.70
N VAL A 86 -8.95 3.21 -2.90
CA VAL A 86 -9.67 3.92 -3.96
C VAL A 86 -9.47 3.18 -5.28
N THR A 87 -10.47 3.18 -6.15
CA THR A 87 -10.31 2.65 -7.51
C THR A 87 -9.97 3.79 -8.45
N LEU A 88 -8.88 3.64 -9.20
CA LEU A 88 -8.44 4.59 -10.22
C LEU A 88 -8.60 3.97 -11.61
N ALA A 89 -8.92 4.80 -12.59
CA ALA A 89 -8.97 4.43 -13.99
C ALA A 89 -7.57 4.54 -14.61
N HIS A 90 -7.00 3.41 -15.03
CA HIS A 90 -5.73 3.36 -15.75
C HIS A 90 -5.95 2.94 -17.20
N GLN A 91 -5.24 3.62 -18.11
CA GLN A 91 -5.37 3.42 -19.54
C GLN A 91 -4.07 2.93 -20.17
N TYR A 92 -4.18 1.94 -21.04
CA TYR A 92 -3.13 1.60 -21.99
C TYR A 92 -3.68 1.42 -23.40
N LEU A 93 -2.81 1.69 -24.37
CA LEU A 93 -3.11 1.73 -25.78
C LEU A 93 -2.32 0.65 -26.49
N ILE A 94 -2.93 -0.02 -27.47
CA ILE A 94 -2.27 -0.97 -28.35
C ILE A 94 -2.34 -0.43 -29.77
N THR A 95 -1.19 -0.31 -30.43
CA THR A 95 -1.13 0.11 -31.83
C THR A 95 -1.59 -1.00 -32.78
N GLU A 96 -1.86 -0.64 -34.02
CA GLU A 96 -1.85 -1.61 -35.12
C GLU A 96 -0.47 -2.26 -35.28
N ALA A 97 -0.39 -3.33 -36.07
CA ALA A 97 0.86 -4.03 -36.33
C ALA A 97 1.85 -3.09 -37.07
N ILE A 98 3.09 -3.07 -36.59
CA ILE A 98 4.18 -2.26 -37.11
C ILE A 98 5.11 -3.20 -37.90
N PRO A 99 5.29 -3.01 -39.22
CA PRO A 99 6.10 -3.91 -40.05
C PRO A 99 7.51 -4.15 -39.50
N GLN A 100 8.13 -3.12 -38.94
CA GLN A 100 9.47 -3.19 -38.35
C GLN A 100 9.55 -4.08 -37.10
N LEU A 101 8.42 -4.40 -36.46
CA LEU A 101 8.34 -5.32 -35.32
C LEU A 101 8.06 -6.76 -35.76
N THR A 102 7.30 -6.95 -36.84
CA THR A 102 7.00 -8.27 -37.40
C THR A 102 8.26 -9.00 -37.87
N ASP A 103 9.20 -8.27 -38.48
CA ASP A 103 10.42 -8.86 -39.05
C ASP A 103 11.51 -9.18 -37.99
N ARG A 104 11.22 -9.00 -36.70
CA ARG A 104 12.21 -9.17 -35.63
C ARG A 104 12.29 -10.62 -35.16
N THR A 105 13.52 -11.07 -34.91
CA THR A 105 13.80 -12.40 -34.34
C THR A 105 13.80 -12.43 -32.81
N SER A 106 13.73 -11.26 -32.16
CA SER A 106 13.67 -11.11 -30.71
C SER A 106 12.74 -9.98 -30.31
N GLN A 107 12.04 -10.16 -29.19
CA GLN A 107 11.22 -9.11 -28.59
C GLN A 107 12.09 -7.92 -28.16
N LEU A 108 11.51 -6.73 -28.26
CA LEU A 108 12.07 -5.53 -27.67
C LEU A 108 11.99 -5.60 -26.14
N PRO A 109 12.97 -5.01 -25.44
CA PRO A 109 12.85 -4.82 -24.01
C PRO A 109 11.67 -3.91 -23.65
N LEU A 110 11.17 -4.07 -22.42
CA LEU A 110 10.28 -3.07 -21.83
C LEU A 110 11.04 -1.76 -21.65
N LEU A 111 10.36 -0.67 -21.98
CA LEU A 111 10.84 0.69 -21.80
C LEU A 111 9.95 1.38 -20.76
N ARG A 112 10.58 2.17 -19.89
CA ARG A 112 9.89 3.15 -19.05
C ARG A 112 10.56 4.50 -19.27
N ASP A 113 9.76 5.55 -19.44
CA ASP A 113 10.24 6.94 -19.45
C ASP A 113 9.64 7.64 -18.22
N PRO A 114 10.39 7.72 -17.10
CA PRO A 114 9.91 8.37 -15.89
C PRO A 114 9.76 9.89 -16.01
N ASP A 115 10.46 10.52 -16.96
CA ASP A 115 10.41 11.98 -17.14
C ASP A 115 9.03 12.38 -17.69
N VAL A 116 8.53 11.62 -18.67
CA VAL A 116 7.19 11.80 -19.24
C VAL A 116 6.12 11.07 -18.42
N SER A 117 6.47 9.97 -17.76
CA SER A 117 5.59 9.07 -17.01
C SER A 117 4.81 8.07 -17.88
N TYR A 118 5.51 7.16 -18.57
CA TYR A 118 4.88 6.01 -19.25
C TYR A 118 5.73 4.74 -19.25
N TYR A 119 5.08 3.59 -19.47
CA TYR A 119 5.73 2.35 -19.90
C TYR A 119 5.34 1.99 -21.33
N LEU A 120 6.24 1.31 -22.03
CA LEU A 120 6.10 0.88 -23.41
C LEU A 120 6.67 -0.54 -23.55
N ARG A 121 5.93 -1.44 -24.22
CA ARG A 121 6.43 -2.77 -24.55
C ARG A 121 5.96 -3.23 -25.92
N GLN A 122 6.63 -4.22 -26.48
CA GLN A 122 6.16 -4.90 -27.68
C GLN A 122 5.00 -5.84 -27.32
N GLU A 123 3.87 -5.68 -28.01
CA GLU A 123 2.71 -6.56 -27.92
C GLU A 123 2.57 -7.28 -29.26
N LYS A 124 3.17 -8.48 -29.36
CA LYS A 124 3.31 -9.22 -30.63
C LYS A 124 3.99 -8.35 -31.71
N ASP A 125 3.25 -7.97 -32.75
CA ASP A 125 3.72 -7.12 -33.85
C ASP A 125 3.39 -5.63 -33.63
N SER A 126 2.81 -5.28 -32.49
CA SER A 126 2.38 -3.93 -32.10
C SER A 126 3.23 -3.38 -30.94
N LEU A 127 2.96 -2.13 -30.57
CA LEU A 127 3.41 -1.54 -29.31
C LEU A 127 2.23 -1.35 -28.37
N LEU A 128 2.49 -1.54 -27.08
CA LEU A 128 1.58 -1.18 -25.99
C LEU A 128 2.18 -0.03 -25.20
N LEU A 129 1.46 1.09 -25.11
CA LEU A 129 1.82 2.28 -24.33
C LEU A 129 0.86 2.45 -23.15
N GLY A 130 1.37 2.56 -21.93
CA GLY A 130 0.58 2.90 -20.75
C GLY A 130 1.16 4.12 -20.02
N PRO A 131 0.57 5.31 -20.22
CA PRO A 131 0.93 6.50 -19.44
C PRO A 131 0.36 6.46 -18.02
N TYR A 132 1.07 7.11 -17.08
CA TYR A 132 0.57 7.46 -15.76
C TYR A 132 0.46 8.98 -15.65
N GLU A 133 -0.77 9.47 -15.82
CA GLU A 133 -1.07 10.88 -15.88
C GLU A 133 -1.19 11.55 -14.50
N ARG A 134 -0.76 12.81 -14.43
CA ARG A 134 -0.86 13.64 -13.21
C ARG A 134 -2.31 13.89 -12.78
N HIS A 135 -3.25 13.93 -13.70
CA HIS A 135 -4.66 14.21 -13.43
C HIS A 135 -5.51 12.93 -13.56
N CYS A 136 -5.15 11.90 -12.80
CA CYS A 136 -5.84 10.62 -12.87
C CYS A 136 -7.29 10.72 -12.37
N ARG A 137 -8.12 9.78 -12.83
CA ARG A 137 -9.54 9.73 -12.46
C ARG A 137 -9.79 8.65 -11.42
N ALA A 138 -10.30 9.07 -10.27
CA ALA A 138 -10.86 8.16 -9.28
C ALA A 138 -12.33 7.84 -9.62
N GLU A 139 -12.69 6.56 -9.53
CA GLU A 139 -14.01 6.06 -9.87
C GLU A 139 -14.77 5.62 -8.61
N TRP A 140 -16.10 5.66 -8.70
CA TRP A 140 -17.01 5.22 -7.64
C TRP A 140 -16.84 5.95 -6.29
N ILE A 141 -16.45 7.23 -6.34
CA ILE A 141 -16.30 8.08 -5.14
C ILE A 141 -17.66 8.58 -4.65
N ASN A 142 -18.41 9.24 -5.54
CA ASN A 142 -19.72 9.80 -5.23
C ASN A 142 -20.87 8.94 -5.76
N GLU A 143 -20.53 7.94 -6.58
CA GLU A 143 -21.47 7.01 -7.20
C GLU A 143 -21.12 5.59 -6.73
N PRO A 144 -22.12 4.73 -6.46
CA PRO A 144 -21.84 3.36 -6.07
C PRO A 144 -21.23 2.61 -7.27
N MET A 145 -20.26 1.74 -7.00
CA MET A 145 -19.83 0.74 -7.98
C MET A 145 -21.04 -0.10 -8.42
N PRO A 146 -21.21 -0.38 -9.73
CA PRO A 146 -22.26 -1.25 -10.22
C PRO A 146 -22.24 -2.61 -9.51
N ALA A 147 -23.42 -3.21 -9.33
CA ALA A 147 -23.53 -4.54 -8.73
C ALA A 147 -22.71 -5.61 -9.49
N ASP A 148 -22.60 -5.46 -10.81
CA ASP A 148 -21.73 -6.26 -11.66
C ASP A 148 -20.88 -5.38 -12.59
N PHE A 149 -19.56 -5.42 -12.40
CA PHE A 149 -18.54 -4.81 -13.24
C PHE A 149 -17.53 -5.86 -13.74
N SER A 150 -17.99 -7.11 -13.92
CA SER A 150 -17.14 -8.21 -14.38
C SER A 150 -16.86 -8.12 -15.89
N PHE A 151 -15.60 -8.27 -16.29
CA PHE A 151 -15.18 -8.21 -17.71
C PHE A 151 -15.58 -6.92 -18.44
N GLN A 152 -15.78 -5.83 -17.70
CA GLN A 152 -16.12 -4.51 -18.21
C GLN A 152 -14.93 -3.57 -18.11
N LEU A 153 -14.95 -2.53 -18.93
CA LEU A 153 -13.97 -1.44 -18.97
C LEU A 153 -14.72 -0.11 -18.86
N PHE A 154 -14.02 0.91 -18.38
CA PHE A 154 -14.51 2.27 -18.47
C PHE A 154 -14.48 2.76 -19.92
N PRO A 155 -15.25 3.80 -20.28
CA PRO A 155 -15.10 4.47 -21.57
C PRO A 155 -13.69 5.02 -21.76
N ASP A 156 -13.22 5.03 -23.00
CA ASP A 156 -11.93 5.63 -23.36
C ASP A 156 -11.91 7.13 -23.02
N ASP A 157 -10.77 7.62 -22.55
CA ASP A 157 -10.54 9.02 -22.17
C ASP A 157 -9.13 9.44 -22.64
N LEU A 158 -8.96 9.48 -23.95
CA LEU A 158 -7.67 9.72 -24.60
C LEU A 158 -7.21 11.18 -24.52
N GLU A 159 -8.14 12.14 -24.48
CA GLU A 159 -7.81 13.57 -24.37
C GLU A 159 -6.97 13.84 -23.11
N ARG A 160 -7.24 13.12 -22.02
CA ARG A 160 -6.46 13.19 -20.78
C ARG A 160 -5.01 12.72 -20.94
N LEU A 161 -4.76 11.83 -21.91
CA LEU A 161 -3.45 11.22 -22.15
C LEU A 161 -2.70 11.85 -23.33
N GLU A 162 -3.32 12.73 -24.11
CA GLU A 162 -2.77 13.29 -25.35
C GLU A 162 -1.33 13.83 -25.18
N PRO A 163 -1.01 14.67 -24.16
CA PRO A 163 0.37 15.18 -24.02
C PRO A 163 1.41 14.07 -23.80
N TYR A 164 1.04 13.01 -23.07
CA TYR A 164 1.93 11.88 -22.79
C TYR A 164 2.14 11.03 -24.04
N ILE A 165 1.09 10.87 -24.86
CA ILE A 165 1.15 10.14 -26.12
C ILE A 165 2.03 10.89 -27.13
N GLU A 166 1.88 12.22 -27.22
CA GLU A 166 2.70 13.08 -28.07
C GLU A 166 4.19 12.97 -27.71
N ASP A 167 4.52 13.10 -26.43
CA ASP A 167 5.89 12.96 -25.94
C ASP A 167 6.45 11.54 -26.14
N ALA A 168 5.63 10.50 -25.93
CA ALA A 168 6.02 9.11 -26.20
C ALA A 168 6.31 8.89 -27.70
N CYS A 169 5.49 9.46 -28.59
CA CYS A 169 5.73 9.43 -30.03
C CYS A 169 7.00 10.20 -30.44
N ALA A 170 7.28 11.34 -29.81
CA ALA A 170 8.51 12.09 -30.05
C ALA A 170 9.76 11.29 -29.61
N ARG A 171 9.66 10.55 -28.50
CA ARG A 171 10.73 9.66 -28.01
C ARG A 171 10.90 8.41 -28.87
N VAL A 172 9.80 7.77 -29.26
CA VAL A 172 9.78 6.53 -30.04
C VAL A 172 8.89 6.72 -31.29
N PRO A 173 9.43 7.27 -32.38
CA PRO A 173 8.63 7.63 -33.57
C PRO A 173 7.84 6.49 -34.21
N LEU A 174 8.25 5.23 -34.00
CA LEU A 174 7.49 4.07 -34.48
C LEU A 174 6.08 4.01 -33.88
N LEU A 175 5.88 4.50 -32.65
CA LEU A 175 4.60 4.53 -31.97
C LEU A 175 3.56 5.35 -32.75
N GLY A 176 3.97 6.45 -33.37
CA GLY A 176 3.11 7.32 -34.18
C GLY A 176 3.05 6.96 -35.67
N SER A 177 3.62 5.82 -36.08
CA SER A 177 3.69 5.43 -37.50
C SER A 177 2.45 4.71 -38.03
N VAL A 178 1.58 4.24 -37.12
CA VAL A 178 0.37 3.45 -37.40
C VAL A 178 -0.78 3.90 -36.49
N GLY A 179 -2.00 3.42 -36.74
CA GLY A 179 -3.17 3.75 -35.92
C GLY A 179 -3.20 3.04 -34.56
N LEU A 180 -4.19 3.39 -33.75
CA LEU A 180 -4.53 2.67 -32.52
C LEU A 180 -5.49 1.52 -32.85
N MET A 181 -5.16 0.31 -32.40
CA MET A 181 -6.02 -0.86 -32.52
C MET A 181 -7.03 -0.91 -31.37
N ARG A 182 -6.58 -0.61 -30.14
CA ARG A 182 -7.40 -0.77 -28.94
C ARG A 182 -6.95 0.14 -27.82
N VAL A 183 -7.92 0.62 -27.05
CA VAL A 183 -7.74 1.28 -25.76
C VAL A 183 -8.31 0.37 -24.68
N ILE A 184 -7.61 0.28 -23.55
CA ILE A 184 -8.08 -0.44 -22.36
C ILE A 184 -8.09 0.55 -21.23
N ASN A 185 -9.27 0.90 -20.73
CA ASN A 185 -9.45 1.73 -19.54
C ASN A 185 -10.02 0.89 -18.39
N GLY A 186 -9.17 0.48 -17.46
CA GLY A 186 -9.50 -0.51 -16.43
C GLY A 186 -9.44 0.03 -15.00
N PRO A 187 -10.18 -0.58 -14.06
CA PRO A 187 -10.09 -0.27 -12.64
C PRO A 187 -8.82 -0.87 -12.01
N ILE A 188 -8.04 -0.04 -11.33
CA ILE A 188 -6.93 -0.47 -10.48
C ILE A 188 -7.17 0.03 -9.05
N PRO A 189 -7.24 -0.85 -8.04
CA PRO A 189 -7.36 -0.44 -6.66
C PRO A 189 -6.01 0.03 -6.09
N TYR A 190 -6.01 1.19 -5.44
CA TYR A 190 -4.85 1.80 -4.79
C TYR A 190 -5.07 1.92 -3.28
N ALA A 191 -4.07 1.50 -2.51
CA ALA A 191 -3.95 1.85 -1.10
C ALA A 191 -3.30 3.24 -0.97
N PRO A 192 -3.45 3.94 0.17
CA PRO A 192 -2.89 5.27 0.37
C PRO A 192 -1.36 5.40 0.18
N ASP A 193 -0.62 4.29 0.22
CA ASP A 193 0.83 4.25 0.03
C ASP A 193 1.25 3.48 -1.22
N GLY A 194 0.31 3.04 -2.06
CA GLY A 194 0.56 2.27 -3.28
C GLY A 194 0.92 0.80 -3.06
N ASN A 195 1.18 0.37 -1.82
CA ASN A 195 1.49 -1.01 -1.48
C ASN A 195 0.21 -1.86 -1.34
N PRO A 196 0.26 -3.15 -1.67
CA PRO A 196 -0.88 -4.04 -1.44
C PRO A 196 -1.22 -4.18 0.04
N LEU A 197 -2.39 -4.75 0.30
CA LEU A 197 -2.83 -5.19 1.62
C LEU A 197 -2.73 -6.71 1.66
N ILE A 198 -1.70 -7.22 2.33
CA ILE A 198 -1.44 -8.66 2.45
C ILE A 198 -1.14 -9.02 3.90
N GLY A 199 -1.93 -9.93 4.48
CA GLY A 199 -1.73 -10.40 5.85
C GLY A 199 -2.99 -10.42 6.69
N PRO A 200 -2.87 -10.59 8.01
CA PRO A 200 -4.02 -10.72 8.91
C PRO A 200 -4.96 -9.52 8.83
N MET A 201 -6.26 -9.82 8.68
CA MET A 201 -7.29 -8.79 8.71
C MET A 201 -7.31 -8.14 10.11
N PRO A 202 -7.26 -6.80 10.21
CA PRO A 202 -7.18 -6.12 11.50
C PRO A 202 -8.40 -6.45 12.37
N GLY A 203 -8.16 -7.06 13.54
CA GLY A 203 -9.19 -7.34 14.54
C GLY A 203 -10.05 -8.58 14.27
N VAL A 204 -9.81 -9.33 13.19
CA VAL A 204 -10.67 -10.44 12.76
C VAL A 204 -9.89 -11.76 12.77
N PRO A 205 -10.20 -12.69 13.70
CA PRO A 205 -9.49 -13.97 13.79
C PRO A 205 -9.65 -14.82 12.53
N ASN A 206 -8.55 -15.43 12.08
CA ASN A 206 -8.51 -16.34 10.92
C ASN A 206 -9.03 -15.74 9.61
N ALA A 207 -9.09 -14.41 9.48
CA ALA A 207 -9.35 -13.72 8.24
C ALA A 207 -8.10 -12.97 7.77
N PHE A 208 -7.86 -12.96 6.46
CA PHE A 208 -6.68 -12.33 5.85
C PHE A 208 -7.09 -11.46 4.67
N GLU A 209 -6.28 -10.46 4.39
CA GLU A 209 -6.32 -9.67 3.18
C GLU A 209 -5.23 -10.16 2.21
N ALA A 210 -5.56 -10.17 0.92
CA ALA A 210 -4.62 -10.27 -0.18
C ALA A 210 -5.21 -9.49 -1.36
N CYS A 211 -5.24 -8.17 -1.22
CA CYS A 211 -6.00 -7.28 -2.08
C CYS A 211 -5.30 -5.94 -2.33
N VAL A 212 -5.95 -5.07 -3.14
CA VAL A 212 -5.48 -3.71 -3.46
C VAL A 212 -4.08 -3.70 -4.11
N PHE A 213 -3.83 -4.66 -5.02
CA PHE A 213 -2.58 -4.71 -5.77
C PHE A 213 -2.61 -3.73 -6.94
N THR A 214 -1.69 -2.75 -6.92
CA THR A 214 -1.41 -1.84 -8.04
C THR A 214 -0.68 -2.56 -9.17
N PHE A 215 0.26 -3.45 -8.83
CA PHE A 215 1.08 -4.25 -9.74
C PHE A 215 0.86 -5.76 -9.55
N GLY A 216 -0.41 -6.17 -9.49
CA GLY A 216 -0.79 -7.53 -9.07
C GLY A 216 -0.25 -8.68 -9.92
N VAL A 217 0.01 -8.47 -11.21
CA VAL A 217 0.55 -9.52 -12.10
C VAL A 217 1.97 -9.92 -11.68
N VAL A 218 2.85 -8.95 -11.47
CA VAL A 218 4.24 -9.20 -11.05
C VAL A 218 4.33 -9.58 -9.56
N GLN A 219 3.44 -9.05 -8.72
CA GLN A 219 3.44 -9.31 -7.28
C GLN A 219 2.74 -10.63 -6.88
N GLY A 220 1.84 -11.16 -7.72
CA GLY A 220 0.90 -12.24 -7.36
C GLY A 220 1.57 -13.54 -6.92
N GLY A 221 2.67 -13.93 -7.56
CA GLY A 221 3.42 -15.13 -7.18
C GLY A 221 4.01 -15.04 -5.77
N GLY A 222 4.72 -13.93 -5.48
CA GLY A 222 5.29 -13.65 -4.15
C GLY A 222 4.21 -13.49 -3.08
N ALA A 223 3.11 -12.80 -3.41
CA ALA A 223 1.97 -12.65 -2.52
C ALA A 223 1.34 -13.99 -2.14
N GLY A 224 1.17 -14.90 -3.10
CA GLY A 224 0.67 -16.25 -2.83
C GLY A 224 1.55 -17.04 -1.87
N LYS A 225 2.88 -16.97 -2.01
CA LYS A 225 3.84 -17.59 -1.10
C LYS A 225 3.72 -17.04 0.32
N VAL A 226 3.76 -15.70 0.46
CA VAL A 226 3.70 -15.03 1.76
C VAL A 226 2.38 -15.33 2.48
N LEU A 227 1.26 -15.28 1.76
CA LEU A 227 -0.04 -15.58 2.34
C LEU A 227 -0.15 -17.05 2.77
N ALA A 228 0.41 -17.98 2.01
CA ALA A 228 0.44 -19.39 2.40
C ALA A 228 1.19 -19.59 3.72
N GLU A 229 2.31 -18.88 3.94
CA GLU A 229 3.04 -18.91 5.22
C GLU A 229 2.19 -18.38 6.37
N TRP A 230 1.53 -17.23 6.21
CA TRP A 230 0.65 -16.71 7.25
C TRP A 230 -0.49 -17.66 7.61
N VAL A 231 -1.15 -18.24 6.62
CA VAL A 231 -2.30 -19.13 6.86
C VAL A 231 -1.86 -20.45 7.48
N THR A 232 -0.71 -21.00 7.08
CA THR A 232 -0.28 -22.35 7.51
C THR A 232 0.65 -22.35 8.72
N ALA A 233 1.45 -21.30 8.91
CA ALA A 233 2.45 -21.18 9.97
C ALA A 233 2.17 -20.03 10.95
N GLY A 234 1.26 -19.11 10.63
CA GLY A 234 0.93 -17.95 11.47
C GLY A 234 1.93 -16.78 11.37
N GLU A 235 3.06 -16.97 10.69
CA GLU A 235 4.16 -16.02 10.53
C GLU A 235 4.80 -16.16 9.15
N THR A 236 5.51 -15.12 8.68
CA THR A 236 6.15 -15.09 7.36
C THR A 236 7.66 -15.18 7.48
N GLU A 237 8.34 -15.64 6.43
CA GLU A 237 9.81 -15.62 6.37
C GLU A 237 10.36 -14.19 6.33
N TRP A 238 9.70 -13.31 5.58
CA TRP A 238 10.10 -11.93 5.35
C TRP A 238 9.35 -10.96 6.26
N ASP A 239 9.95 -9.79 6.51
CA ASP A 239 9.25 -8.66 7.11
C ASP A 239 8.26 -8.08 6.08
N MET A 240 6.99 -8.23 6.40
CA MET A 240 5.88 -7.78 5.55
C MET A 240 5.17 -6.54 6.11
N TRP A 241 5.72 -5.84 7.10
CA TRP A 241 5.04 -4.72 7.77
C TRP A 241 4.61 -3.61 6.79
N SER A 242 5.39 -3.34 5.74
CA SER A 242 5.06 -2.36 4.71
C SER A 242 3.82 -2.72 3.89
N CYS A 243 3.45 -4.00 3.83
CA CYS A 243 2.27 -4.50 3.11
C CYS A 243 1.20 -5.06 4.06
N ASP A 244 1.47 -5.15 5.37
CA ASP A 244 0.51 -5.61 6.38
C ASP A 244 -0.69 -4.65 6.44
N PRO A 245 -1.94 -5.14 6.39
CA PRO A 245 -3.12 -4.30 6.46
C PRO A 245 -3.17 -3.45 7.73
N ARG A 246 -2.63 -3.94 8.84
CA ARG A 246 -2.65 -3.30 10.17
C ARG A 246 -1.78 -2.05 10.26
N ARG A 247 -0.96 -1.74 9.24
CA ARG A 247 -0.19 -0.48 9.15
C ARG A 247 -1.09 0.75 9.09
N PHE A 248 -2.26 0.62 8.47
CA PHE A 248 -3.30 1.63 8.55
C PHE A 248 -4.07 1.46 9.86
N THR A 249 -4.53 2.56 10.47
CA THR A 249 -5.45 2.51 11.63
C THR A 249 -6.65 3.40 11.35
N GLY A 250 -7.49 3.69 12.35
CA GLY A 250 -8.71 4.48 12.15
C GLY A 250 -8.53 5.91 11.65
N PHE A 251 -7.30 6.37 11.34
CA PHE A 251 -7.08 7.64 10.64
C PHE A 251 -7.32 7.53 9.13
N ALA A 252 -7.19 6.35 8.54
CA ALA A 252 -7.20 6.15 7.09
C ALA A 252 -8.64 5.94 6.58
N ASP A 253 -9.46 6.99 6.66
CA ASP A 253 -10.82 7.00 6.11
C ASP A 253 -10.83 7.10 4.57
N GLN A 254 -12.02 7.02 3.98
CA GLN A 254 -12.19 7.05 2.52
C GLN A 254 -11.65 8.35 1.89
N ALA A 255 -11.81 9.50 2.57
CA ALA A 255 -11.28 10.77 2.09
C ALA A 255 -9.74 10.75 2.03
N TYR A 256 -9.09 10.22 3.07
CA TYR A 256 -7.65 10.01 3.09
C TYR A 256 -7.20 9.05 1.98
N ALA A 257 -7.88 7.90 1.85
CA ALA A 257 -7.55 6.90 0.84
C ALA A 257 -7.68 7.45 -0.59
N THR A 258 -8.70 8.25 -0.84
CA THR A 258 -8.92 8.89 -2.15
C THR A 258 -7.84 9.92 -2.45
N ALA A 259 -7.59 10.88 -1.54
CA ALA A 259 -6.60 11.92 -1.74
C ALA A 259 -5.19 11.34 -1.94
N LYS A 260 -4.80 10.40 -1.09
CA LYS A 260 -3.51 9.74 -1.19
C LYS A 260 -3.41 8.82 -2.39
N GLY A 261 -4.42 8.02 -2.71
CA GLY A 261 -4.37 7.14 -3.88
C GLY A 261 -4.19 7.91 -5.18
N ILE A 262 -4.90 9.04 -5.34
CA ILE A 262 -4.69 9.98 -6.46
C ILE A 262 -3.25 10.49 -6.46
N GLU A 263 -2.76 10.98 -5.31
CA GLU A 263 -1.38 11.48 -5.22
C GLU A 263 -0.33 10.42 -5.59
N ILE A 264 -0.48 9.18 -5.12
CA ILE A 264 0.43 8.07 -5.46
C ILE A 264 0.42 7.82 -6.96
N TYR A 265 -0.74 7.62 -7.58
CA TYR A 265 -0.84 7.37 -9.01
C TYR A 265 -0.27 8.54 -9.83
N SER A 266 -0.64 9.77 -9.47
CA SER A 266 -0.13 10.99 -10.11
C SER A 266 1.40 11.13 -9.96
N HIS A 267 2.04 10.35 -9.09
CA HIS A 267 3.48 10.35 -8.87
C HIS A 267 4.10 8.97 -9.11
N GLU A 268 3.45 8.07 -9.85
CA GLU A 268 3.91 6.68 -10.05
C GLU A 268 5.38 6.59 -10.50
N TYR A 269 5.79 7.50 -11.38
CA TYR A 269 7.17 7.61 -11.86
C TYR A 269 7.95 8.81 -11.31
N ALA A 270 7.37 9.56 -10.36
CA ALA A 270 8.07 10.69 -9.78
C ALA A 270 9.28 10.24 -8.94
N ILE A 271 10.29 11.10 -8.86
CA ILE A 271 11.45 10.85 -8.01
C ILE A 271 11.03 10.98 -6.54
N HIS A 272 11.24 9.92 -5.77
CA HIS A 272 11.09 9.93 -4.32
C HIS A 272 12.35 10.51 -3.66
N PHE A 273 12.35 11.81 -3.43
CA PHE A 273 13.45 12.46 -2.71
C PHE A 273 13.39 12.17 -1.21
N PRO A 274 14.53 11.93 -0.55
CA PRO A 274 14.61 11.86 0.91
C PRO A 274 14.03 13.12 1.54
N HIS A 275 13.26 12.98 2.62
CA HIS A 275 12.67 14.08 3.39
C HIS A 275 11.67 14.98 2.62
N TYR A 276 11.32 14.68 1.37
CA TYR A 276 10.25 15.37 0.65
C TYR A 276 8.88 14.81 1.08
N PRO A 277 8.04 15.59 1.79
CA PRO A 277 6.74 15.11 2.23
C PRO A 277 5.69 15.37 1.14
N TRP A 278 5.06 14.30 0.69
CA TRP A 278 3.90 14.40 -0.19
C TRP A 278 2.71 15.03 0.56
N PRO A 279 2.14 16.14 0.06
CA PRO A 279 1.24 17.00 0.83
C PRO A 279 -0.21 16.51 0.95
N GLU A 280 -0.68 15.57 0.14
CA GLU A 280 -2.09 15.17 0.16
C GLU A 280 -2.46 14.35 1.40
N GLY A 281 -3.72 14.47 1.82
CA GLY A 281 -4.28 13.68 2.94
C GLY A 281 -3.70 14.01 4.32
N ARG A 282 -3.08 15.18 4.52
CA ARG A 282 -2.48 15.61 5.80
C ARG A 282 -3.52 15.97 6.87
N GLY A 283 -3.08 16.13 8.11
CA GLY A 283 -3.89 16.64 9.22
C GLY A 283 -4.87 15.62 9.83
N LYS A 284 -4.70 14.32 9.57
CA LYS A 284 -5.61 13.28 10.08
C LYS A 284 -5.59 13.16 11.60
N ARG A 285 -4.43 13.39 12.22
CA ARG A 285 -4.26 13.48 13.67
C ARG A 285 -3.25 14.57 13.97
N VAL A 286 -3.62 15.46 14.87
CA VAL A 286 -2.77 16.53 15.37
C VAL A 286 -2.70 16.45 16.89
N SER A 287 -1.55 16.84 17.45
CA SER A 287 -1.42 16.93 18.89
C SER A 287 -2.09 18.19 19.45
N PRO A 288 -2.37 18.26 20.76
CA PRO A 288 -2.84 19.49 21.39
C PRO A 288 -1.85 20.67 21.26
N LEU A 289 -0.60 20.42 20.90
CA LEU A 289 0.42 21.46 20.71
C LEU A 289 0.58 21.88 19.24
N TYR A 290 -0.14 21.27 18.30
CA TYR A 290 0.07 21.48 16.86
C TYR A 290 0.13 22.96 16.45
N ASP A 291 -0.90 23.75 16.78
CA ASP A 291 -0.95 25.17 16.41
C ASP A 291 0.18 25.98 17.06
N ARG A 292 0.54 25.62 18.30
CA ARG A 292 1.66 26.26 19.00
C ARG A 292 2.98 25.95 18.31
N LEU A 293 3.21 24.69 17.94
CA LEU A 293 4.42 24.28 17.25
C LEU A 293 4.50 24.90 15.84
N ALA A 294 3.39 24.95 15.11
CA ALA A 294 3.29 25.64 13.83
C ALA A 294 3.66 27.13 13.96
N GLY A 295 3.16 27.81 15.00
CA GLY A 295 3.53 29.20 15.31
C GLY A 295 5.01 29.40 15.68
N LEU A 296 5.70 28.33 16.10
CA LEU A 296 7.16 28.32 16.34
C LEU A 296 7.97 27.92 15.09
N GLY A 297 7.31 27.78 13.93
CA GLY A 297 7.96 27.44 12.67
C GLY A 297 8.10 25.94 12.40
N ALA A 298 7.40 25.07 13.15
CA ALA A 298 7.47 23.63 12.94
C ALA A 298 7.10 23.25 11.50
N GLN A 299 7.97 22.45 10.89
CA GLN A 299 7.77 21.82 9.60
C GLN A 299 7.39 20.36 9.85
N PHE A 300 6.15 20.00 9.50
CA PHE A 300 5.58 18.71 9.89
C PHE A 300 5.80 17.64 8.83
N MET A 301 6.01 16.40 9.28
CA MET A 301 5.89 15.18 8.48
C MET A 301 4.79 14.28 9.06
N ALA A 302 4.04 13.62 8.19
CA ALA A 302 3.00 12.70 8.60
C ALA A 302 3.57 11.29 8.89
N ALA A 303 3.16 10.68 10.00
CA ALA A 303 3.46 9.29 10.32
C ALA A 303 2.25 8.64 11.02
N ALA A 304 1.72 7.55 10.45
CA ALA A 304 0.51 6.88 10.96
C ALA A 304 -0.66 7.84 11.25
N GLY A 305 -0.85 8.82 10.36
CA GLY A 305 -1.85 9.88 10.45
C GLY A 305 -1.47 11.08 11.34
N TRP A 306 -0.42 10.98 12.16
CA TRP A 306 0.02 12.06 13.04
C TRP A 306 0.91 13.08 12.32
N GLU A 307 0.60 14.35 12.52
CA GLU A 307 1.50 15.46 12.21
C GLU A 307 2.62 15.53 13.27
N ARG A 308 3.85 15.24 12.86
CA ARG A 308 5.04 15.28 13.74
C ARG A 308 5.97 16.39 13.28
N ALA A 309 6.33 17.29 14.20
CA ALA A 309 7.35 18.30 13.91
C ALA A 309 8.68 17.60 13.59
N ALA A 310 9.18 17.81 12.38
CA ALA A 310 10.42 17.20 11.90
C ALA A 310 11.64 18.13 12.09
N TRP A 311 11.41 19.43 11.96
CA TRP A 311 12.38 20.51 12.22
C TRP A 311 11.64 21.84 12.38
N TYR A 312 12.33 22.88 12.85
CA TYR A 312 11.75 24.22 13.06
C TYR A 312 12.44 25.26 12.18
N ALA A 313 11.66 25.91 11.30
CA ALA A 313 12.10 26.99 10.45
C ALA A 313 12.17 28.32 11.23
N ARG A 314 13.16 29.16 10.91
CA ARG A 314 13.25 30.53 11.40
C ARG A 314 12.63 31.52 10.40
N PRO A 315 12.28 32.73 10.85
CA PRO A 315 11.89 33.79 9.92
C PRO A 315 12.96 34.01 8.84
N GLY A 316 12.56 33.83 7.58
CA GLY A 316 13.44 33.97 6.41
C GLY A 316 14.07 32.67 5.90
N ASP A 317 13.89 31.54 6.60
CA ASP A 317 14.28 30.23 6.06
C ASP A 317 13.34 29.82 4.91
N ASP A 318 13.86 29.07 3.95
CA ASP A 318 13.07 28.49 2.87
C ASP A 318 12.27 27.29 3.38
N THR A 319 10.95 27.31 3.19
CA THR A 319 10.04 26.22 3.57
C THR A 319 9.25 25.69 2.37
N ALA A 320 9.64 26.03 1.15
CA ALA A 320 8.98 25.54 -0.05
C ALA A 320 9.23 24.03 -0.20
N LEU A 321 8.19 23.26 -0.53
CA LEU A 321 8.34 21.82 -0.76
C LEU A 321 9.36 21.49 -1.85
N ALA A 322 9.46 22.34 -2.88
CA ALA A 322 10.42 22.16 -3.97
C ALA A 322 11.88 22.20 -3.51
N SER A 323 12.22 22.97 -2.48
CA SER A 323 13.60 23.01 -1.96
C SER A 323 13.97 21.74 -1.19
N CYS A 324 12.98 20.88 -0.90
CA CYS A 324 13.19 19.55 -0.35
C CYS A 324 13.51 18.47 -1.40
N GLN A 325 13.43 18.78 -2.69
CA GLN A 325 13.68 17.83 -3.77
C GLN A 325 15.19 17.70 -4.06
N THR A 326 15.93 17.09 -3.12
CA THR A 326 17.37 16.89 -3.24
C THR A 326 17.82 15.57 -2.65
N PHE A 327 18.86 14.97 -3.24
CA PHE A 327 19.57 13.83 -2.67
C PHE A 327 20.73 14.26 -1.77
N GLU A 328 21.07 15.56 -1.78
CA GLU A 328 22.17 16.12 -1.00
C GLU A 328 21.69 16.67 0.35
N ARG A 329 22.64 17.06 1.20
CA ARG A 329 22.38 17.75 2.48
C ARG A 329 22.08 19.24 2.31
N ALA A 330 21.66 19.65 1.12
CA ALA A 330 21.40 21.05 0.77
C ALA A 330 19.95 21.47 1.07
N GLY A 331 19.09 20.55 1.50
CA GLY A 331 17.70 20.86 1.85
C GLY A 331 17.59 21.78 3.07
N PRO A 332 16.48 22.52 3.20
CA PRO A 332 16.31 23.57 4.21
C PRO A 332 16.40 23.06 5.66
N TRP A 333 16.10 21.78 5.90
CA TRP A 333 16.18 21.16 7.23
C TRP A 333 17.61 21.00 7.77
N PHE A 334 18.63 20.86 6.91
CA PHE A 334 19.92 20.31 7.36
C PHE A 334 20.60 21.20 8.40
N LYS A 335 20.62 22.52 8.16
CA LYS A 335 21.18 23.49 9.10
C LYS A 335 20.34 23.57 10.38
N ALA A 336 19.01 23.66 10.25
CA ALA A 336 18.07 23.76 11.36
C ALA A 336 18.21 22.56 12.31
N VAL A 337 18.13 21.34 11.77
CA VAL A 337 18.31 20.09 12.53
C VAL A 337 19.69 20.05 13.20
N GLY A 338 20.75 20.48 12.51
CA GLY A 338 22.09 20.56 13.10
C GLY A 338 22.15 21.49 14.33
N GLU A 339 21.43 22.61 14.30
CA GLU A 339 21.33 23.54 15.41
C GLU A 339 20.46 22.98 16.55
N GLU A 340 19.35 22.30 16.24
CA GLU A 340 18.52 21.60 17.22
C GLU A 340 19.33 20.53 17.95
N CYS A 341 20.09 19.69 17.24
CA CYS A 341 20.97 18.69 17.84
C CYS A 341 22.02 19.32 18.77
N ARG A 342 22.65 20.43 18.38
CA ARG A 342 23.61 21.15 19.24
C ARG A 342 22.91 21.73 20.46
N THR A 343 21.70 22.25 20.31
CA THR A 343 20.90 22.79 21.41
C THR A 343 20.55 21.72 22.44
N VAL A 344 20.14 20.52 22.01
CA VAL A 344 19.88 19.39 22.92
C VAL A 344 21.15 18.97 23.65
N ARG A 345 22.30 18.96 22.96
CA ARG A 345 23.59 18.58 23.55
C ARG A 345 24.09 19.60 24.58
N ASP A 346 24.01 20.89 24.25
CA ASP A 346 24.67 21.97 25.01
C ASP A 346 23.72 22.72 25.95
N ALA A 347 22.41 22.49 25.85
CA ALA A 347 21.38 23.15 26.64
C ALA A 347 20.20 22.20 26.96
N VAL A 348 18.97 22.58 26.60
CA VAL A 348 17.76 21.78 26.80
C VAL A 348 16.88 21.88 25.57
N GLY A 349 16.38 20.74 25.10
CA GLY A 349 15.39 20.67 24.04
C GLY A 349 14.09 20.06 24.54
N ILE A 350 12.97 20.49 23.95
CA ILE A 350 11.66 19.88 24.17
C ILE A 350 11.26 19.23 22.86
N CYS A 351 11.02 17.92 22.90
CA CYS A 351 10.54 17.17 21.75
C CYS A 351 9.14 16.65 22.05
N GLU A 352 8.20 16.98 21.19
CA GLU A 352 6.89 16.33 21.25
C GLU A 352 6.98 14.94 20.62
N LEU A 353 6.37 13.95 21.25
CA LEU A 353 6.37 12.56 20.80
C LEU A 353 4.96 12.06 20.46
N PRO A 354 4.23 12.69 19.52
CA PRO A 354 2.95 12.16 19.08
C PRO A 354 3.19 10.89 18.25
N GLY A 355 2.20 10.00 18.24
CA GLY A 355 2.23 8.78 17.43
C GLY A 355 2.84 7.54 18.10
N PHE A 356 3.46 7.63 19.29
CA PHE A 356 3.75 6.41 20.06
C PHE A 356 2.46 5.70 20.43
N THR A 357 2.37 4.42 20.02
CA THR A 357 1.38 3.49 20.51
C THR A 357 1.55 3.33 22.01
N ARG A 358 0.48 3.59 22.76
CA ARG A 358 0.44 3.52 24.22
C ARG A 358 -0.66 2.54 24.61
N LEU A 359 -0.26 1.46 25.26
CA LEU A 359 -1.16 0.41 25.73
C LEU A 359 -1.07 0.40 27.26
N ARG A 360 -2.22 0.27 27.94
CA ARG A 360 -2.26 0.01 29.38
C ARG A 360 -2.71 -1.44 29.56
N LEU A 361 -1.89 -2.23 30.26
CA LEU A 361 -2.18 -3.62 30.52
C LEU A 361 -2.41 -3.78 32.02
N SER A 362 -3.53 -4.39 32.42
CA SER A 362 -3.87 -4.55 33.83
C SER A 362 -4.72 -5.78 34.08
N GLY A 363 -4.54 -6.42 35.24
CA GLY A 363 -5.37 -7.53 35.69
C GLY A 363 -4.53 -8.75 36.09
N ALA A 364 -5.10 -9.63 36.92
CA ALA A 364 -4.38 -10.80 37.43
C ALA A 364 -3.76 -11.63 36.30
N GLY A 365 -2.47 -11.93 36.42
CA GLY A 365 -1.71 -12.71 35.42
C GLY A 365 -1.12 -11.90 34.26
N THR A 366 -1.33 -10.57 34.22
CA THR A 366 -0.73 -9.71 33.19
C THR A 366 0.79 -9.81 33.18
N ALA A 367 1.43 -9.85 34.35
CA ALA A 367 2.88 -9.96 34.42
C ALA A 367 3.38 -11.28 33.79
N ASP A 368 2.76 -12.41 34.13
CA ASP A 368 3.17 -13.71 33.59
C ASP A 368 2.93 -13.79 32.08
N TRP A 369 1.79 -13.28 31.61
CA TRP A 369 1.48 -13.21 30.18
C TRP A 369 2.47 -12.35 29.41
N LEU A 370 2.76 -11.12 29.89
CA LEU A 370 3.69 -10.22 29.22
C LEU A 370 5.12 -10.78 29.25
N SER A 371 5.52 -11.43 30.35
CA SER A 371 6.82 -12.09 30.46
C SER A 371 6.98 -13.25 29.47
N ALA A 372 5.89 -13.88 29.03
CA ALA A 372 5.92 -14.95 28.02
C ALA A 372 6.08 -14.43 26.59
N LEU A 373 5.87 -13.13 26.34
CA LEU A 373 5.94 -12.53 25.01
C LEU A 373 7.25 -11.82 24.71
N ILE A 374 8.01 -11.46 25.75
CA ILE A 374 9.23 -10.65 25.62
C ILE A 374 10.49 -11.49 25.75
N THR A 375 11.58 -10.99 25.17
CA THR A 375 12.93 -11.48 25.45
C THR A 375 13.48 -10.73 26.66
N GLY A 376 13.87 -11.48 27.70
CA GLY A 376 14.41 -10.92 28.94
C GLY A 376 13.41 -10.82 30.09
N ASN A 377 13.76 -10.01 31.09
CA ASN A 377 12.99 -9.90 32.34
C ASN A 377 12.12 -8.64 32.36
N LEU A 378 10.94 -8.75 32.97
CA LEU A 378 10.12 -7.58 33.27
C LEU A 378 10.86 -6.61 34.22
N PRO A 379 10.64 -5.29 34.07
CA PRO A 379 11.13 -4.33 35.05
C PRO A 379 10.50 -4.59 36.43
N ARG A 380 11.19 -4.14 37.47
CA ARG A 380 10.61 -4.03 38.82
C ARG A 380 9.50 -2.98 38.83
N VAL A 381 8.55 -3.10 39.75
CA VAL A 381 7.52 -2.07 39.98
C VAL A 381 8.18 -0.71 40.19
N GLY A 382 7.64 0.32 39.52
CA GLY A 382 8.17 1.69 39.51
C GLY A 382 9.37 1.89 38.57
N ARG A 383 9.68 0.94 37.68
CA ARG A 383 10.79 1.03 36.73
C ARG A 383 10.30 0.92 35.28
N LEU A 384 11.15 1.40 34.38
CA LEU A 384 11.03 1.28 32.94
C LEU A 384 12.13 0.35 32.42
N ALA A 385 11.83 -0.42 31.39
CA ALA A 385 12.82 -1.20 30.64
C ALA A 385 12.42 -1.28 29.17
N LEU A 386 13.41 -1.48 28.30
CA LEU A 386 13.20 -1.82 26.91
C LEU A 386 13.00 -3.33 26.80
N ALA A 387 12.00 -3.75 26.04
CA ALA A 387 11.70 -5.16 25.83
C ALA A 387 11.47 -5.43 24.34
N TYR A 388 11.97 -6.57 23.87
CA TYR A 388 11.80 -7.03 22.50
C TYR A 388 10.79 -8.16 22.47
N PHE A 389 9.89 -8.12 21.51
CA PHE A 389 8.92 -9.18 21.25
C PHE A 389 9.46 -10.00 20.09
N ALA A 390 9.61 -11.31 20.32
CA ALA A 390 10.12 -12.22 19.31
C ALA A 390 9.00 -13.13 18.80
N ASP A 391 9.11 -13.54 17.54
CA ASP A 391 8.27 -14.60 16.99
C ASP A 391 8.79 -15.99 17.38
N SER A 392 8.13 -17.03 16.86
CA SER A 392 8.46 -18.41 17.23
C SER A 392 9.82 -18.89 16.71
N GLN A 393 10.43 -18.16 15.76
CA GLN A 393 11.78 -18.39 15.24
C GLN A 393 12.84 -17.53 15.93
N GLY A 394 12.46 -16.70 16.91
CA GLY A 394 13.38 -15.81 17.62
C GLY A 394 13.74 -14.54 16.87
N ARG A 395 13.00 -14.16 15.81
CA ARG A 395 13.17 -12.89 15.11
C ARG A 395 12.44 -11.79 15.86
N ILE A 396 13.00 -10.57 15.86
CA ILE A 396 12.39 -9.43 16.55
C ILE A 396 11.23 -8.91 15.71
N VAL A 397 10.02 -9.01 16.25
CA VAL A 397 8.79 -8.48 15.65
C VAL A 397 8.60 -7.01 15.99
N THR A 398 8.86 -6.65 17.25
CA THR A 398 8.77 -5.26 17.69
C THR A 398 9.56 -5.04 18.98
N GLU A 399 9.76 -3.78 19.32
CA GLU A 399 10.36 -3.33 20.57
C GLU A 399 9.40 -2.34 21.23
N MET A 400 9.23 -2.47 22.55
CA MET A 400 8.44 -1.52 23.33
C MET A 400 9.16 -1.16 24.63
N THR A 401 8.98 0.08 25.06
CA THR A 401 9.32 0.46 26.43
C THR A 401 8.18 0.02 27.36
N ILE A 402 8.51 -0.83 28.34
CA ILE A 402 7.57 -1.29 29.37
C ILE A 402 7.77 -0.43 30.61
N ALA A 403 6.70 0.25 31.04
CA ALA A 403 6.58 0.77 32.40
C ALA A 403 5.90 -0.30 33.26
N ARG A 404 6.38 -0.55 34.49
CA ARG A 404 5.62 -1.38 35.44
C ARG A 404 5.10 -0.52 36.56
N LEU A 405 3.81 -0.20 36.52
CA LEU A 405 3.15 0.71 37.45
C LEU A 405 2.77 0.01 38.76
N ALA A 406 2.35 -1.26 38.69
CA ALA A 406 2.06 -2.11 39.85
C ALA A 406 2.45 -3.58 39.55
N ALA A 407 2.10 -4.50 40.46
CA ALA A 407 2.45 -5.92 40.31
C ALA A 407 1.95 -6.49 38.96
N ASP A 408 0.70 -6.22 38.63
CA ASP A 408 0.02 -6.65 37.40
C ASP A 408 -0.57 -5.45 36.63
N GLU A 409 0.17 -4.34 36.61
CA GLU A 409 -0.21 -3.14 35.86
C GLU A 409 1.01 -2.54 35.18
N PHE A 410 0.90 -2.33 33.86
CA PHE A 410 1.95 -1.85 32.98
C PHE A 410 1.48 -0.70 32.11
#